data_AF-A0A7V8ZJV4-F1
#
_entry.id   AF-A0A7V8ZJV4-F1
#
_cell.length_a   1.000
_cell.length_b   1.000
_cell.length_c   1.000
_cell.angle_alpha   90.00
_cell.angle_beta   90.00
_cell.angle_gamma   90.00
#
_symmetry.space_group_name_H-M   'P 1'
#
loop_
_entity.id
_entity.type
_entity.pdbx_description
1 polymer ?
#
loop_
_entity_poly.entity_id
_entity_poly.type
_entity_poly.pdbx_seq_one_letter_code
_entity_poly.pdbx_strand_id
1 'polypeptide(L)'
;MPSADERPTGGRSSALTGEAEPAELDTALAQAATLRATAAKAARLLEQEDLAWRSITEQATAWLPAADRVALEAHGLQTLKRAETWAKEQGDTLRQERFAPIAAQAIANWNLLKHASSVELHDIAFGKQKQAIFDVRADGAEANALGVMSQGELLALSVSVFLPRAGLDESPFRFSVIDDPVQSMDPAKVDGLARVLAGAAATRQVIVFTHDDRLPEAVRRLKLPATVLQVNRRSHSQVTVHESRTPMRRHLDDAKHMALAEDIPVEVRQRVVPALCREALEAACAERARERGAAAGTDPRLVDERIREATTLRGQLGLALLDDPSDHQAINGAITQLGADANGAVAALNDGSHGKYQGSPMKLRERTAELVHAVMSA
;
A
#
# COMPACT_ATOMS: atom_id res chain seq x y z
N MET A 1 -32.73 -53.04 -56.11
CA MET A 1 -33.83 -53.58 -56.94
C MET A 1 -33.50 -53.34 -58.40
N PRO A 2 -33.08 -54.34 -59.17
CA PRO A 2 -32.93 -54.21 -60.60
C PRO A 2 -34.26 -54.54 -61.28
N SER A 3 -34.68 -53.69 -62.20
CA SER A 3 -35.79 -53.96 -63.12
C SER A 3 -35.30 -54.92 -64.20
N ALA A 4 -35.96 -56.08 -64.28
CA ALA A 4 -36.17 -56.85 -65.50
C ALA A 4 -36.88 -55.95 -66.55
N ASP A 5 -37.06 -56.25 -67.82
CA ASP A 5 -36.89 -57.39 -68.71
C ASP A 5 -37.16 -56.76 -70.08
N GLU A 6 -36.36 -57.01 -71.11
CA GLU A 6 -36.81 -56.88 -72.50
C GLU A 6 -35.74 -57.43 -73.44
N ARG A 7 -35.87 -58.72 -73.78
CA ARG A 7 -35.31 -59.29 -75.01
C ARG A 7 -36.48 -59.67 -75.92
N PRO A 8 -36.55 -59.17 -77.17
CA PRO A 8 -37.38 -59.79 -78.17
C PRO A 8 -36.65 -60.98 -78.80
N THR A 9 -37.31 -62.13 -78.72
CA THR A 9 -36.97 -63.37 -79.41
C THR A 9 -37.25 -63.27 -80.92
N GLY A 10 -36.22 -63.57 -81.71
CA GLY A 10 -36.30 -64.42 -82.91
C GLY A 10 -37.32 -64.09 -84.00
N GLY A 11 -36.94 -63.21 -84.93
CA GLY A 11 -37.44 -63.19 -86.31
C GLY A 11 -36.43 -63.88 -87.24
N ARG A 12 -36.91 -64.90 -87.99
CA ARG A 12 -36.12 -65.80 -88.83
C ARG A 12 -35.48 -65.13 -90.06
N SER A 13 -34.21 -65.46 -90.28
CA SER A 13 -33.57 -65.88 -91.53
C SER A 13 -34.08 -65.29 -92.86
N SER A 14 -33.29 -64.38 -93.43
CA SER A 14 -33.14 -64.29 -94.89
C SER A 14 -31.68 -63.96 -95.22
N ALA A 15 -31.00 -64.97 -95.75
CA ALA A 15 -29.89 -64.90 -96.70
C ALA A 15 -28.86 -63.78 -96.55
N LEU A 16 -27.72 -64.11 -95.94
CA LEU A 16 -26.41 -63.58 -96.33
C LEU A 16 -25.39 -64.72 -96.33
N THR A 17 -25.56 -65.64 -97.28
CA THR A 17 -24.43 -66.40 -97.83
C THR A 17 -23.63 -65.44 -98.72
N GLY A 18 -22.86 -64.56 -98.09
CA GLY A 18 -21.72 -63.90 -98.72
C GLY A 18 -20.48 -64.56 -98.16
N GLU A 19 -19.86 -65.45 -98.92
CA GLU A 19 -18.45 -65.79 -98.69
C GLU A 19 -17.68 -64.48 -98.89
N ALA A 20 -17.37 -63.79 -97.79
CA ALA A 20 -16.48 -62.63 -97.86
C ALA A 20 -15.16 -63.10 -98.47
N GLU A 21 -14.70 -62.43 -99.54
CA GLU A 21 -13.41 -62.76 -100.12
C GLU A 21 -12.34 -62.67 -99.02
N PRO A 22 -11.35 -63.59 -98.98
CA PRO A 22 -10.35 -63.64 -97.92
C PRO A 22 -9.69 -62.27 -97.66
N ALA A 23 -9.56 -61.43 -98.69
CA ALA A 23 -9.04 -60.07 -98.61
C ALA A 23 -9.92 -59.07 -97.83
N GLU A 24 -11.26 -59.19 -97.90
CA GLU A 24 -12.18 -58.31 -97.16
C GLU A 24 -12.23 -58.67 -95.68
N LEU A 25 -12.18 -59.98 -95.38
CA LEU A 25 -12.09 -60.48 -94.01
C LEU A 25 -10.76 -60.05 -93.37
N ASP A 26 -9.65 -60.16 -94.11
CA ASP A 26 -8.33 -59.71 -93.67
C ASP A 26 -8.28 -58.19 -93.44
N THR A 27 -8.96 -57.40 -94.27
CA THR A 27 -9.04 -55.95 -94.12
C THR A 27 -9.85 -55.55 -92.88
N ALA A 28 -10.99 -56.20 -92.64
CA ALA A 28 -11.81 -55.97 -91.44
C ALA A 28 -11.08 -56.41 -90.16
N LEU A 29 -10.34 -57.53 -90.20
CA LEU A 29 -9.48 -57.99 -89.11
C LEU A 29 -8.33 -57.00 -88.84
N ALA A 30 -7.71 -56.45 -89.89
CA ALA A 30 -6.67 -55.44 -89.76
C ALA A 30 -7.20 -54.14 -89.14
N GLN A 31 -8.37 -53.65 -89.58
CA GLN A 31 -9.02 -52.47 -88.99
C GLN A 31 -9.43 -52.68 -87.53
N ALA A 32 -9.99 -53.84 -87.20
CA ALA A 32 -10.31 -54.21 -85.82
C ALA A 32 -9.04 -54.30 -84.95
N ALA A 33 -7.93 -54.79 -85.50
CA ALA A 33 -6.64 -54.80 -84.82
C ALA A 33 -6.10 -53.38 -84.59
N THR A 34 -6.21 -52.48 -85.56
CA THR A 34 -5.84 -51.06 -85.41
C THR A 34 -6.71 -50.36 -84.35
N LEU A 35 -8.02 -50.57 -84.35
CA LEU A 35 -8.93 -50.03 -83.34
C LEU A 35 -8.59 -50.53 -81.93
N ARG A 36 -8.32 -51.83 -81.77
CA ARG A 36 -7.85 -52.39 -80.49
C ARG A 36 -6.52 -51.80 -80.04
N ALA A 37 -5.58 -51.60 -80.96
CA ALA A 37 -4.27 -51.00 -80.65
C ALA A 37 -4.42 -49.53 -80.22
N THR A 38 -5.26 -48.75 -80.89
CA THR A 38 -5.54 -47.36 -80.53
C THR A 38 -6.28 -47.26 -79.19
N ALA A 39 -7.27 -48.13 -78.95
CA ALA A 39 -7.97 -48.21 -77.68
C ALA A 39 -7.02 -48.58 -76.52
N ALA A 40 -6.12 -49.54 -76.73
CA ALA A 40 -5.11 -49.93 -75.75
C ALA A 40 -4.11 -48.79 -75.47
N LYS A 41 -3.72 -48.02 -76.50
CA LYS A 41 -2.86 -46.84 -76.34
C LYS A 41 -3.57 -45.73 -75.57
N ALA A 42 -4.82 -45.45 -75.87
CA ALA A 42 -5.63 -44.48 -75.15
C ALA A 42 -5.82 -44.87 -73.67
N ALA A 43 -6.09 -46.15 -73.40
CA ALA A 43 -6.20 -46.68 -72.04
C ALA A 43 -4.91 -46.52 -71.24
N ARG A 44 -3.74 -46.80 -71.84
CA ARG A 44 -2.43 -46.61 -71.18
C ARG A 44 -2.14 -45.14 -70.88
N LEU A 45 -2.46 -44.23 -71.80
CA LEU A 45 -2.30 -42.79 -71.57
C LEU A 45 -3.20 -42.33 -70.43
N LEU A 46 -4.45 -42.79 -70.40
CA LEU A 46 -5.39 -42.53 -69.31
C LEU A 46 -4.85 -43.06 -67.97
N GLU A 47 -4.29 -44.26 -67.95
CA GLU A 47 -3.72 -44.88 -66.74
C GLU A 47 -2.47 -44.16 -66.25
N GLN A 48 -1.63 -43.63 -67.16
CA GLN A 48 -0.46 -42.80 -66.82
C GLN A 48 -0.87 -41.46 -66.22
N GLU A 49 -1.86 -40.79 -66.81
CA GLU A 49 -2.42 -39.55 -66.25
C GLU A 49 -3.09 -39.82 -64.90
N ASP A 50 -3.89 -40.89 -64.79
CA ASP A 50 -4.56 -41.28 -63.54
C ASP A 50 -3.54 -41.56 -62.43
N LEU A 51 -2.42 -42.23 -62.74
CA LEU A 51 -1.31 -42.43 -61.78
C LEU A 51 -0.70 -41.12 -61.28
N ALA A 52 -0.54 -40.11 -62.15
CA ALA A 52 -0.04 -38.80 -61.75
C ALA A 52 -0.99 -38.08 -60.79
N TRP A 53 -2.30 -38.22 -61.00
CA TRP A 53 -3.34 -37.60 -60.18
C TRP A 53 -3.69 -38.37 -58.91
N ARG A 54 -3.44 -39.68 -58.83
CA ARG A 54 -3.79 -40.52 -57.68
C ARG A 54 -3.23 -40.01 -56.36
N SER A 55 -1.94 -39.68 -56.30
CA SER A 55 -1.31 -39.20 -55.07
C SER A 55 -1.91 -37.88 -54.55
N ILE A 56 -2.25 -36.96 -55.46
CA ILE A 56 -2.90 -35.68 -55.15
C ILE A 56 -4.34 -35.92 -54.70
N THR A 57 -5.05 -36.83 -55.38
CA THR A 57 -6.44 -37.19 -55.07
C THR A 57 -6.53 -37.84 -53.70
N GLU A 58 -5.61 -38.74 -53.35
CA GLU A 58 -5.54 -39.36 -52.02
C GLU A 58 -5.29 -38.30 -50.93
N GLN A 59 -4.34 -37.39 -51.14
CA GLN A 59 -4.05 -36.30 -50.21
C GLN A 59 -5.23 -35.35 -50.03
N ALA A 60 -5.88 -34.95 -51.13
CA ALA A 60 -7.05 -34.08 -51.09
C ALA A 60 -8.24 -34.77 -50.39
N THR A 61 -8.49 -36.04 -50.71
CA THR A 61 -9.59 -36.82 -50.10
C THR A 61 -9.37 -37.05 -48.61
N ALA A 62 -8.11 -37.23 -48.18
CA ALA A 62 -7.77 -37.34 -46.76
C ALA A 62 -7.89 -35.99 -46.02
N TRP A 63 -7.60 -34.87 -46.70
CA TRP A 63 -7.66 -33.52 -46.10
C TRP A 63 -9.09 -32.96 -46.00
N LEU A 64 -9.94 -33.20 -47.00
CA LEU A 64 -11.29 -32.63 -47.11
C LEU A 64 -12.15 -32.78 -45.83
N PRO A 65 -12.23 -33.97 -45.19
CA PRO A 65 -13.00 -34.11 -43.95
C PRO A 65 -12.49 -33.23 -42.81
N ALA A 66 -11.16 -33.01 -42.72
CA ALA A 66 -10.59 -32.11 -41.73
C ALA A 66 -10.90 -30.64 -42.06
N ALA A 67 -10.84 -30.27 -43.33
CA ALA A 67 -11.18 -28.93 -43.80
C ALA A 67 -12.66 -28.58 -43.54
N ASP A 68 -13.56 -29.52 -43.82
CA ASP A 68 -15.00 -29.35 -43.59
C ASP A 68 -15.31 -29.15 -42.11
N ARG A 69 -14.67 -29.93 -41.21
CA ARG A 69 -14.80 -29.70 -39.75
C ARG A 69 -14.32 -28.32 -39.33
N VAL A 70 -13.17 -27.88 -39.83
CA VAL A 70 -12.64 -26.53 -39.53
C VAL A 70 -13.59 -25.45 -40.07
N ALA A 71 -14.16 -25.63 -41.26
CA ALA A 71 -15.12 -24.69 -41.84
C ALA A 71 -16.42 -24.61 -41.01
N LEU A 72 -16.93 -25.75 -40.54
CA LEU A 72 -18.09 -25.82 -39.65
C LEU A 72 -17.84 -25.13 -38.30
N GLU A 73 -16.63 -25.27 -37.74
CA GLU A 73 -16.24 -24.69 -36.45
C GLU A 73 -15.69 -23.26 -36.55
N ALA A 74 -15.43 -22.74 -37.76
CA ALA A 74 -14.81 -21.43 -37.98
C ALA A 74 -15.60 -20.29 -37.31
N HIS A 75 -16.93 -20.35 -37.38
CA HIS A 75 -17.80 -19.39 -36.69
C HIS A 75 -17.69 -19.52 -35.15
N GLY A 76 -17.52 -20.75 -34.65
CA GLY A 76 -17.25 -21.02 -33.24
C GLY A 76 -15.96 -20.34 -32.76
N LEU A 77 -14.87 -20.46 -33.53
CA LEU A 77 -13.61 -19.79 -33.22
C LEU A 77 -13.75 -18.25 -33.22
N GLN A 78 -14.46 -17.68 -34.19
CA GLN A 78 -14.72 -16.23 -34.23
C GLN A 78 -15.50 -15.77 -32.99
N THR A 79 -16.52 -16.54 -32.59
CA THR A 79 -17.31 -16.27 -31.39
C THR A 79 -16.46 -16.35 -30.12
N LEU A 80 -15.63 -17.39 -29.99
CA LEU A 80 -14.72 -17.56 -28.86
C LEU A 80 -13.68 -16.45 -28.77
N LYS A 81 -13.08 -16.02 -29.89
CA LYS A 81 -12.14 -14.89 -29.92
C LYS A 81 -12.82 -13.59 -29.48
N ARG A 82 -14.05 -13.34 -29.94
CA ARG A 82 -14.84 -12.17 -29.49
C ARG A 82 -15.13 -12.23 -27.99
N ALA A 83 -15.51 -13.41 -27.48
CA ALA A 83 -15.75 -13.61 -26.05
C ALA A 83 -14.47 -13.43 -25.22
N GLU A 84 -13.33 -13.93 -25.71
CA GLU A 84 -12.02 -13.75 -25.07
C GLU A 84 -11.62 -12.27 -25.01
N THR A 85 -11.73 -11.54 -26.12
CA THR A 85 -11.44 -10.11 -26.17
C THR A 85 -12.36 -9.33 -25.23
N TRP A 86 -13.66 -9.60 -25.27
CA TRP A 86 -14.63 -8.97 -24.38
C TRP A 86 -14.31 -9.24 -22.91
N ALA A 87 -14.00 -10.50 -22.54
CA ALA A 87 -13.65 -10.85 -21.17
C ALA A 87 -12.37 -10.14 -20.69
N LYS A 88 -11.37 -9.97 -21.56
CA LYS A 88 -10.16 -9.20 -21.25
C LYS A 88 -10.48 -7.72 -21.01
N GLU A 89 -11.26 -7.10 -21.90
CA GLU A 89 -11.69 -5.71 -21.78
C GLU A 89 -12.48 -5.47 -20.49
N GLN A 90 -13.48 -6.31 -20.18
CA GLN A 90 -14.22 -6.23 -18.92
C GLN A 90 -13.31 -6.42 -17.70
N GLY A 91 -12.37 -7.36 -17.79
CA GLY A 91 -11.39 -7.62 -16.73
C GLY A 91 -10.42 -6.46 -16.51
N ASP A 92 -10.16 -5.62 -17.51
CA ASP A 92 -9.36 -4.40 -17.40
C ASP A 92 -10.20 -3.25 -16.82
N THR A 93 -11.44 -3.06 -17.30
CA THR A 93 -12.39 -2.07 -16.77
C THR A 93 -12.63 -2.27 -15.28
N LEU A 94 -12.99 -3.49 -14.85
CA LEU A 94 -13.23 -3.79 -13.42
C LEU A 94 -11.99 -3.56 -12.55
N ARG A 95 -10.80 -3.79 -13.10
CA ARG A 95 -9.54 -3.53 -12.38
C ARG A 95 -9.32 -2.05 -12.17
N GLN A 96 -9.57 -1.25 -13.22
CA GLN A 96 -9.43 0.20 -13.16
C GLN A 96 -10.45 0.81 -12.21
N GLU A 97 -11.72 0.37 -12.25
CA GLU A 97 -12.76 0.80 -11.32
C GLU A 97 -12.42 0.49 -9.86
N ARG A 98 -11.91 -0.72 -9.57
CA ARG A 98 -11.49 -1.11 -8.22
C ARG A 98 -10.27 -0.35 -7.73
N PHE A 99 -9.40 0.08 -8.63
CA PHE A 99 -8.15 0.74 -8.27
C PHE A 99 -8.25 2.26 -8.18
N ALA A 100 -9.15 2.87 -8.94
CA ALA A 100 -9.42 4.31 -8.87
C ALA A 100 -9.57 4.86 -7.43
N PRO A 101 -10.34 4.25 -6.51
CA PRO A 101 -10.45 4.76 -5.13
C PRO A 101 -9.12 4.62 -4.35
N ILE A 102 -8.35 3.55 -4.61
CA ILE A 102 -7.03 3.33 -3.98
C ILE A 102 -6.07 4.41 -4.46
N ALA A 103 -6.05 4.69 -5.77
CA ALA A 103 -5.20 5.72 -6.37
C ALA A 103 -5.53 7.11 -5.81
N ALA A 104 -6.82 7.46 -5.75
CA ALA A 104 -7.26 8.75 -5.19
C ALA A 104 -6.84 8.91 -3.72
N GLN A 105 -7.05 7.88 -2.89
CA GLN A 105 -6.63 7.92 -1.49
C GLN A 105 -5.10 7.94 -1.34
N ALA A 106 -4.37 7.23 -2.19
CA ALA A 106 -2.92 7.24 -2.19
C ALA A 106 -2.35 8.61 -2.53
N ILE A 107 -2.93 9.32 -3.51
CA ILE A 107 -2.56 10.70 -3.84
C ILE A 107 -2.89 11.65 -2.67
N ALA A 108 -4.04 11.48 -2.02
CA ALA A 108 -4.40 12.28 -0.84
C ALA A 108 -3.40 12.06 0.32
N ASN A 109 -3.05 10.81 0.61
CA ASN A 109 -2.06 10.46 1.62
C ASN A 109 -0.67 11.02 1.27
N TRP A 110 -0.27 10.91 0.01
CA TRP A 110 0.99 11.48 -0.49
C TRP A 110 1.06 12.97 -0.24
N ASN A 111 -0.01 13.71 -0.53
CA ASN A 111 -0.05 15.16 -0.31
C ASN A 111 0.06 15.57 1.17
N LEU A 112 -0.37 14.72 2.10
CA LEU A 112 -0.16 14.93 3.54
C LEU A 112 1.30 14.64 3.95
N LEU A 113 1.94 13.65 3.32
CA LEU A 113 3.28 13.19 3.65
C LEU A 113 4.40 13.98 2.96
N LYS A 114 4.16 14.56 1.78
CA LYS A 114 5.20 15.15 0.92
C LYS A 114 5.76 16.49 1.40
N HIS A 115 5.44 16.99 2.60
CA HIS A 115 5.76 18.34 3.06
C HIS A 115 7.16 18.83 2.57
N ALA A 116 7.15 19.88 1.73
CA ALA A 116 8.31 20.51 1.07
C ALA A 116 9.11 19.66 0.03
N SER A 117 8.59 18.53 -0.45
CA SER A 117 9.16 17.78 -1.57
C SER A 117 8.86 18.46 -2.90
N SER A 118 9.86 18.53 -3.79
CA SER A 118 9.70 18.93 -5.20
C SER A 118 9.03 17.84 -6.06
N VAL A 119 8.71 16.69 -5.45
CA VAL A 119 8.13 15.53 -6.10
C VAL A 119 6.61 15.54 -5.98
N GLU A 120 5.94 15.57 -7.13
CA GLU A 120 4.48 15.49 -7.25
C GLU A 120 4.05 14.12 -7.75
N LEU A 121 3.02 13.55 -7.14
CA LEU A 121 2.36 12.33 -7.58
C LEU A 121 1.02 12.71 -8.21
N HIS A 122 0.93 12.62 -9.53
CA HIS A 122 -0.27 13.04 -10.27
C HIS A 122 -1.26 11.91 -10.47
N ASP A 123 -0.76 10.73 -10.83
CA ASP A 123 -1.59 9.57 -11.12
C ASP A 123 -0.90 8.27 -10.73
N ILE A 124 -1.71 7.24 -10.50
CA ILE A 124 -1.26 5.87 -10.29
C ILE A 124 -2.08 4.99 -11.23
N ALA A 125 -1.39 4.39 -12.20
CA ALA A 125 -2.01 3.55 -13.23
C ALA A 125 -1.50 2.11 -13.16
N PHE A 126 -2.15 1.21 -13.90
CA PHE A 126 -1.62 -0.14 -14.12
C PHE A 126 -0.94 -0.25 -15.48
N GLY A 127 0.28 -0.78 -15.48
CA GLY A 127 1.00 -1.17 -16.69
C GLY A 127 0.52 -2.49 -17.28
N LYS A 128 1.00 -2.78 -18.49
CA LYS A 128 0.68 -3.97 -19.30
C LYS A 128 0.94 -5.31 -18.58
N GLN A 129 1.82 -5.33 -17.57
CA GLN A 129 2.17 -6.52 -16.79
C GLN A 129 1.58 -6.51 -15.36
N LYS A 130 0.45 -5.80 -15.13
CA LYS A 130 -0.18 -5.66 -13.81
C LYS A 130 0.74 -4.99 -12.77
N GLN A 131 1.69 -4.19 -13.22
CA GLN A 131 2.60 -3.41 -12.39
C GLN A 131 1.96 -2.04 -12.12
N ALA A 132 2.10 -1.51 -10.91
CA ALA A 132 1.70 -0.15 -10.62
C ALA A 132 2.72 0.81 -11.28
N ILE A 133 2.22 1.77 -12.05
CA ILE A 133 2.98 2.85 -12.65
C ILE A 133 2.61 4.12 -11.88
N PHE A 134 3.61 4.78 -11.33
CA PHE A 134 3.45 6.04 -10.61
C PHE A 134 3.85 7.17 -11.55
N ASP A 135 2.91 8.05 -11.91
CA ASP A 135 3.21 9.28 -12.64
C ASP A 135 3.74 10.30 -11.64
N VAL A 136 5.06 10.43 -11.63
CA VAL A 136 5.81 11.27 -10.71
C VAL A 136 6.55 12.34 -11.49
N ARG A 137 6.40 13.59 -11.04
CA ARG A 137 7.11 14.74 -11.60
C ARG A 137 8.01 15.37 -10.55
N ALA A 138 9.23 15.71 -10.95
CA ALA A 138 10.17 16.45 -10.13
C ALA A 138 10.45 17.79 -10.83
N ASP A 139 10.26 18.90 -10.12
CA ASP A 139 10.45 20.25 -10.67
C ASP A 139 9.69 20.50 -12.00
N GLY A 140 8.51 19.89 -12.14
CA GLY A 140 7.66 20.01 -13.33
C GLY A 140 8.07 19.16 -14.53
N ALA A 141 9.16 18.38 -14.44
CA ALA A 141 9.58 17.43 -15.48
C ALA A 141 9.18 15.99 -15.12
N GLU A 142 8.87 15.18 -16.15
CA GLU A 142 8.66 13.74 -15.97
C GLU A 142 9.94 13.09 -15.42
N ALA A 143 9.81 12.40 -14.29
CA ALA A 143 10.90 11.73 -13.63
C ALA A 143 10.58 10.24 -13.50
N ASN A 144 11.60 9.38 -13.61
CA ASN A 144 11.42 7.98 -13.22
C ASN A 144 11.24 7.92 -11.70
N ALA A 145 10.00 7.71 -11.26
CA ALA A 145 9.55 7.78 -9.87
C ALA A 145 10.56 7.21 -8.87
N LEU A 146 11.04 5.98 -9.10
CA LEU A 146 11.89 5.29 -8.12
C LEU A 146 13.36 5.75 -8.10
N GLY A 147 13.83 6.38 -9.18
CA GLY A 147 15.26 6.71 -9.34
C GLY A 147 15.67 8.06 -8.75
N VAL A 148 14.71 8.97 -8.56
CA VAL A 148 14.97 10.37 -8.15
C VAL A 148 14.53 10.62 -6.70
N MET A 149 13.70 9.75 -6.14
CA MET A 149 13.16 9.91 -4.78
C MET A 149 14.18 9.55 -3.70
N SER A 150 14.20 10.34 -2.63
CA SER A 150 14.92 10.01 -1.39
C SER A 150 14.29 8.81 -0.68
N GLN A 151 15.04 8.19 0.24
CA GLN A 151 14.53 7.05 1.03
C GLN A 151 13.25 7.38 1.80
N GLY A 152 13.18 8.58 2.42
CA GLY A 152 11.99 9.02 3.14
C GLY A 152 10.77 9.24 2.23
N GLU A 153 11.00 9.61 0.97
CA GLU A 153 9.93 9.75 -0.03
C GLU A 153 9.44 8.40 -0.54
N LEU A 154 10.34 7.44 -0.76
CA LEU A 154 9.95 6.08 -1.11
C LEU A 154 9.11 5.43 -0.01
N LEU A 155 9.48 5.65 1.25
CA LEU A 155 8.68 5.19 2.39
C LEU A 155 7.31 5.89 2.44
N ALA A 156 7.28 7.22 2.27
CA ALA A 156 6.03 7.97 2.21
C ALA A 156 5.09 7.48 1.09
N LEU A 157 5.62 7.21 -0.11
CA LEU A 157 4.85 6.65 -1.22
C LEU A 157 4.34 5.25 -0.88
N SER A 158 5.19 4.41 -0.29
CA SER A 158 4.80 3.06 0.12
C SER A 158 3.64 3.09 1.11
N VAL A 159 3.74 3.89 2.19
CA VAL A 159 2.66 4.03 3.18
C VAL A 159 1.39 4.56 2.51
N SER A 160 1.51 5.54 1.61
CA SER A 160 0.39 6.15 0.90
C SER A 160 -0.39 5.14 0.06
N VAL A 161 0.29 4.18 -0.57
CA VAL A 161 -0.31 3.19 -1.48
C VAL A 161 -0.79 1.94 -0.73
N PHE A 162 0.00 1.45 0.23
CA PHE A 162 -0.31 0.20 0.92
C PHE A 162 -1.43 0.35 1.95
N LEU A 163 -1.54 1.47 2.65
CA LEU A 163 -2.59 1.65 3.65
C LEU A 163 -4.01 1.60 3.08
N PRO A 164 -4.35 2.34 2.00
CA PRO A 164 -5.69 2.26 1.39
C PRO A 164 -5.99 0.87 0.84
N ARG A 165 -4.98 0.20 0.28
CA ARG A 165 -5.12 -1.16 -0.25
C ARG A 165 -5.36 -2.20 0.86
N ALA A 166 -4.64 -2.10 1.97
CA ALA A 166 -4.87 -2.96 3.13
C ALA A 166 -6.22 -2.66 3.81
N GLY A 167 -6.67 -1.41 3.68
CA GLY A 167 -7.94 -0.90 4.19
C GLY A 167 -9.12 -1.03 3.23
N LEU A 168 -9.08 -1.90 2.21
CA LEU A 168 -10.28 -2.22 1.41
C LEU A 168 -11.33 -2.93 2.27
N ASP A 169 -12.61 -2.85 1.90
CA ASP A 169 -13.69 -3.52 2.64
C ASP A 169 -13.66 -5.04 2.44
N GLU A 170 -13.12 -5.51 1.31
CA GLU A 170 -12.86 -6.91 1.02
C GLU A 170 -11.70 -7.50 1.83
N SER A 171 -10.90 -6.64 2.49
CA SER A 171 -9.84 -7.11 3.38
C SER A 171 -10.46 -7.81 4.59
N PRO A 172 -10.12 -9.09 4.85
CA PRO A 172 -10.66 -9.80 6.01
C PRO A 172 -10.14 -9.23 7.33
N PHE A 173 -9.06 -8.44 7.29
CA PHE A 173 -8.44 -7.85 8.47
C PHE A 173 -8.94 -6.42 8.67
N ARG A 174 -9.56 -6.17 9.82
CA ARG A 174 -9.95 -4.82 10.27
C ARG A 174 -8.87 -4.14 11.09
N PHE A 175 -7.63 -4.59 10.96
CA PHE A 175 -6.47 -4.02 11.62
C PHE A 175 -5.23 -4.05 10.71
N SER A 176 -4.27 -3.16 10.99
CA SER A 176 -2.96 -3.10 10.33
C SER A 176 -1.87 -2.97 11.38
N VAL A 177 -0.80 -3.75 11.22
CA VAL A 177 0.41 -3.64 12.04
C VAL A 177 1.52 -3.08 11.17
N ILE A 178 2.17 -2.02 11.63
CA ILE A 178 3.24 -1.33 10.91
C ILE A 178 4.46 -1.31 11.81
N ASP A 179 5.57 -1.81 11.29
CA ASP A 179 6.84 -1.84 11.99
C ASP A 179 7.72 -0.69 11.50
N ASP A 180 8.11 0.15 12.45
CA ASP A 180 9.00 1.30 12.33
C ASP A 180 8.78 2.18 11.09
N PRO A 181 7.60 2.82 10.95
CA PRO A 181 7.29 3.62 9.77
C PRO A 181 8.05 4.96 9.71
N VAL A 182 8.88 5.26 10.70
CA VAL A 182 9.67 6.49 10.74
C VAL A 182 11.10 6.16 10.36
N GLN A 183 11.44 6.31 9.08
CA GLN A 183 12.81 6.16 8.61
C GLN A 183 13.19 7.28 7.65
N SER A 184 14.30 7.95 7.93
CA SER A 184 14.81 9.04 7.07
C SER A 184 13.76 10.14 6.81
N MET A 185 12.86 10.40 7.77
CA MET A 185 11.82 11.42 7.72
C MET A 185 12.20 12.64 8.57
N ASP A 186 11.93 13.84 8.07
CA ASP A 186 11.98 15.07 8.86
C ASP A 186 10.72 15.22 9.75
N PRO A 187 10.71 16.14 10.73
CA PRO A 187 9.57 16.31 11.63
C PRO A 187 8.24 16.62 10.93
N ALA A 188 8.24 17.34 9.81
CA ALA A 188 7.00 17.67 9.09
C ALA A 188 6.42 16.45 8.38
N LYS A 189 7.28 15.58 7.82
CA LYS A 189 6.87 14.29 7.26
C LYS A 189 6.31 13.35 8.33
N VAL A 190 6.86 13.37 9.55
CA VAL A 190 6.32 12.60 10.68
C VAL A 190 4.92 13.08 11.07
N ASP A 191 4.63 14.37 10.99
CA ASP A 191 3.27 14.91 11.19
C ASP A 191 2.30 14.44 10.12
N GLY A 192 2.73 14.46 8.86
CA GLY A 192 1.99 13.90 7.73
C GLY A 192 1.66 12.42 7.96
N LEU A 193 2.65 11.64 8.40
CA LEU A 193 2.49 10.23 8.73
C LEU A 193 1.47 10.02 9.84
N ALA A 194 1.56 10.79 10.94
CA ALA A 194 0.62 10.70 12.05
C ALA A 194 -0.83 10.95 11.58
N ARG A 195 -1.05 11.95 10.71
CA ARG A 195 -2.37 12.25 10.12
C ARG A 195 -2.88 11.11 9.22
N VAL A 196 -2.01 10.55 8.37
CA VAL A 196 -2.37 9.43 7.50
C VAL A 196 -2.74 8.19 8.32
N LEU A 197 -1.98 7.89 9.37
CA LEU A 197 -2.28 6.79 10.30
C LEU A 197 -3.61 7.00 11.02
N ALA A 198 -3.89 8.22 11.49
CA ALA A 198 -5.17 8.55 12.12
C ALA A 198 -6.35 8.44 11.14
N GLY A 199 -6.16 8.84 9.88
CA GLY A 199 -7.16 8.66 8.82
C GLY A 199 -7.48 7.18 8.57
N ALA A 200 -6.46 6.33 8.49
CA ALA A 200 -6.65 4.89 8.41
C ALA A 200 -7.32 4.32 9.68
N ALA A 201 -6.96 4.84 10.85
CA ALA A 201 -7.49 4.43 12.15
C ALA A 201 -8.99 4.72 12.33
N ALA A 202 -9.56 5.64 11.53
CA ALA A 202 -10.99 5.95 11.58
C ALA A 202 -11.88 4.76 11.23
N THR A 203 -11.36 3.78 10.49
CA THR A 203 -12.15 2.64 10.00
C THR A 203 -11.56 1.27 10.35
N ARG A 204 -10.30 1.22 10.78
CA ARG A 204 -9.55 0.00 11.13
C ARG A 204 -8.68 0.26 12.35
N GLN A 205 -8.30 -0.76 13.11
CA GLN A 205 -7.32 -0.61 14.17
C GLN A 205 -5.91 -0.50 13.58
N VAL A 206 -5.16 0.54 13.92
CA VAL A 206 -3.76 0.71 13.47
C VAL A 206 -2.83 0.53 14.66
N ILE A 207 -1.92 -0.44 14.56
CA ILE A 207 -0.89 -0.75 15.57
C ILE A 207 0.45 -0.39 14.96
N VAL A 208 1.19 0.49 15.63
CA VAL A 208 2.51 0.93 15.16
C VAL A 208 3.56 0.55 16.19
N PHE A 209 4.56 -0.20 15.76
CA PHE A 209 5.82 -0.34 16.49
C PHE A 209 6.77 0.74 15.97
N THR A 210 7.39 1.49 16.88
CA THR A 210 8.37 2.51 16.54
C THR A 210 9.35 2.64 17.68
N HIS A 211 10.61 2.85 17.34
CA HIS A 211 11.63 3.26 18.31
C HIS A 211 11.87 4.77 18.29
N ASP A 212 11.26 5.46 17.33
CA ASP A 212 11.38 6.90 17.14
C ASP A 212 10.32 7.66 17.96
N ASP A 213 10.78 8.49 18.91
CA ASP A 213 9.93 9.28 19.81
C ASP A 213 9.17 10.42 19.10
N ARG A 214 9.60 10.81 17.89
CA ARG A 214 8.98 11.91 17.14
C ARG A 214 7.55 11.58 16.70
N LEU A 215 7.23 10.31 16.43
CA LEU A 215 5.86 9.92 16.06
C LEU A 215 4.88 9.97 17.25
N PRO A 216 5.18 9.37 18.42
CA PRO A 216 4.39 9.59 19.62
C PRO A 216 4.23 11.07 19.99
N GLU A 217 5.27 11.88 19.79
CA GLU A 217 5.21 13.32 20.00
C GLU A 217 4.29 14.02 19.00
N ALA A 218 4.39 13.71 17.70
CA ALA A 218 3.49 14.21 16.66
C ALA A 218 2.03 13.88 16.95
N VAL A 219 1.75 12.64 17.35
CA VAL A 219 0.41 12.19 17.73
C VAL A 219 -0.16 13.03 18.90
N ARG A 220 0.64 13.28 19.93
CA ARG A 220 0.24 14.13 21.07
C ARG A 220 0.01 15.57 20.65
N ARG A 221 0.97 16.17 19.96
CA ARG A 221 0.92 17.57 19.49
C ARG A 221 -0.29 17.82 18.58
N LEU A 222 -0.59 16.89 17.68
CA LEU A 222 -1.73 16.96 16.78
C LEU A 222 -3.06 16.56 17.43
N LYS A 223 -3.05 16.19 18.72
CA LYS A 223 -4.22 15.74 19.50
C LYS A 223 -4.98 14.60 18.82
N LEU A 224 -4.23 13.68 18.21
CA LEU A 224 -4.78 12.52 17.53
C LEU A 224 -5.15 11.42 18.55
N PRO A 225 -6.28 10.72 18.37
CA PRO A 225 -6.68 9.65 19.28
C PRO A 225 -5.72 8.45 19.13
N ALA A 226 -4.87 8.23 20.12
CA ALA A 226 -4.02 7.06 20.18
C ALA A 226 -3.67 6.69 21.62
N THR A 227 -3.48 5.39 21.85
CA THR A 227 -2.87 4.87 23.07
C THR A 227 -1.42 4.54 22.76
N VAL A 228 -0.48 5.23 23.42
CA VAL A 228 0.95 4.96 23.27
C VAL A 228 1.35 3.94 24.32
N LEU A 229 1.96 2.82 23.93
CA LEU A 229 2.46 1.80 24.85
C LEU A 229 3.99 1.80 24.81
N GLN A 230 4.62 1.95 25.98
CA GLN A 230 6.06 1.82 26.14
C GLN A 230 6.42 0.38 26.48
N VAL A 231 7.30 -0.21 25.69
CA VAL A 231 7.78 -1.58 25.86
C VAL A 231 9.22 -1.52 26.37
N ASN A 232 9.45 -2.01 27.59
CA ASN A 232 10.78 -2.08 28.19
C ASN A 232 11.23 -3.54 28.31
N ARG A 233 12.46 -3.83 27.88
CA ARG A 233 13.11 -5.13 28.09
C ARG A 233 14.01 -5.05 29.33
N ARG A 234 13.66 -5.78 30.38
CA ARG A 234 14.44 -5.91 31.62
C ARG A 234 15.49 -7.02 31.51
N SER A 235 16.30 -7.18 32.56
CA SER A 235 17.24 -8.30 32.68
C SER A 235 16.53 -9.65 32.52
N HIS A 236 17.22 -10.64 31.97
CA HIS A 236 16.66 -11.97 31.62
C HIS A 236 15.56 -11.95 30.54
N SER A 237 15.55 -10.93 29.67
CA SER A 237 14.57 -10.81 28.56
C SER A 237 13.11 -10.70 29.01
N GLN A 238 12.86 -10.28 30.25
CA GLN A 238 11.51 -9.99 30.70
C GLN A 238 11.00 -8.73 30.01
N VAL A 239 9.90 -8.83 29.27
CA VAL A 239 9.27 -7.70 28.59
C VAL A 239 8.16 -7.16 29.48
N THR A 240 8.23 -5.87 29.80
CA THR A 240 7.18 -5.15 30.52
C THR A 240 6.58 -4.10 29.62
N VAL A 241 5.24 -4.10 29.49
CA VAL A 241 4.50 -3.11 28.70
C VAL A 241 3.74 -2.21 29.65
N HIS A 242 3.91 -0.91 29.50
CA HIS A 242 3.19 0.10 30.26
C HIS A 242 2.61 1.12 29.30
N GLU A 243 1.43 1.65 29.59
CA GLU A 243 0.92 2.79 28.83
C GLU A 243 1.87 3.98 29.00
N SER A 244 2.39 4.49 27.89
CA SER A 244 3.25 5.67 27.84
C SER A 244 2.39 6.88 28.16
N ARG A 245 2.48 7.30 29.41
CA ARG A 245 1.85 8.52 29.91
C ARG A 245 2.63 9.74 29.40
N THR A 246 1.98 10.91 29.38
CA THR A 246 2.69 12.17 29.10
C THR A 246 3.93 12.31 30.01
N PRO A 247 5.04 12.91 29.55
CA PRO A 247 6.27 12.98 30.34
C PRO A 247 6.03 13.50 31.77
N MET A 248 5.20 14.53 31.91
CA MET A 248 4.74 15.06 33.20
C MET A 248 4.06 14.00 34.11
N ARG A 249 3.18 13.15 33.57
CA ARG A 249 2.54 12.06 34.32
C ARG A 249 3.53 10.98 34.71
N ARG A 250 4.46 10.63 33.81
CA ARG A 250 5.54 9.65 34.09
C ARG A 250 6.37 10.08 35.28
N HIS A 251 6.90 11.29 35.26
CA HIS A 251 7.70 11.83 36.36
C HIS A 251 6.90 11.92 37.67
N LEU A 252 5.61 12.27 37.63
CA LEU A 252 4.73 12.29 38.81
C LEU A 252 4.45 10.89 39.38
N ASP A 253 4.39 9.86 38.53
CA ASP A 253 4.19 8.48 38.95
C ASP A 253 5.49 7.89 39.50
N ASP A 254 6.63 8.16 38.86
CA ASP A 254 7.96 7.77 39.37
C ASP A 254 8.23 8.43 40.73
N ALA A 255 7.87 9.71 40.88
CA ALA A 255 7.92 10.42 42.15
C ALA A 255 7.04 9.76 43.21
N LYS A 256 5.84 9.28 42.83
CA LYS A 256 4.92 8.56 43.73
C LYS A 256 5.50 7.20 44.14
N HIS A 257 6.04 6.44 43.20
CA HIS A 257 6.67 5.14 43.47
C HIS A 257 7.87 5.30 44.40
N MET A 258 8.74 6.28 44.12
CA MET A 258 9.89 6.61 44.97
C MET A 258 9.46 7.09 46.36
N ALA A 259 8.39 7.88 46.47
CA ALA A 259 7.88 8.34 47.76
C ALA A 259 7.30 7.22 48.64
N LEU A 260 6.76 6.16 48.02
CA LEU A 260 6.17 5.00 48.71
C LEU A 260 7.15 3.85 48.98
N ALA A 261 8.34 3.88 48.37
CA ALA A 261 9.34 2.83 48.50
C ALA A 261 9.97 2.86 49.90
N GLU A 262 9.48 1.99 50.80
CA GLU A 262 9.93 1.91 52.21
C GLU A 262 11.37 1.38 52.36
N ASP A 263 11.85 0.62 51.37
CA ASP A 263 13.19 0.05 51.29
C ASP A 263 14.30 1.07 50.95
N ILE A 264 13.91 2.28 50.55
CA ILE A 264 14.84 3.36 50.19
C ILE A 264 15.07 4.29 51.40
N PRO A 265 16.32 4.72 51.69
CA PRO A 265 16.58 5.69 52.76
C PRO A 265 15.82 7.02 52.55
N VAL A 266 15.39 7.64 53.66
CA VAL A 266 14.59 8.88 53.65
C VAL A 266 15.33 10.00 52.91
N GLU A 267 16.65 10.09 53.09
CA GLU A 267 17.53 11.09 52.51
C GLU A 267 17.57 10.97 50.98
N VAL A 268 17.52 9.75 50.46
CA VAL A 268 17.47 9.47 49.02
C VAL A 268 16.11 9.89 48.47
N ARG A 269 15.00 9.54 49.15
CA ARG A 269 13.65 9.98 48.74
C ARG A 269 13.52 11.51 48.76
N GLN A 270 14.09 12.18 49.77
CA GLN A 270 14.08 13.63 49.91
C GLN A 270 14.93 14.36 48.86
N ARG A 271 15.80 13.66 48.13
CA ARG A 271 16.56 14.20 46.99
C ARG A 271 15.94 13.85 45.64
N VAL A 272 15.54 12.59 45.46
CA VAL A 272 15.07 12.07 44.16
C VAL A 272 13.64 12.52 43.85
N VAL A 273 12.74 12.51 44.84
CA VAL A 273 11.33 12.90 44.61
C VAL A 273 11.20 14.36 44.16
N PRO A 274 11.87 15.36 44.77
CA PRO A 274 11.84 16.72 44.27
C PRO A 274 12.41 16.88 42.86
N ALA A 275 13.46 16.13 42.50
CA ALA A 275 14.03 16.16 41.16
C ALA A 275 13.02 15.65 40.11
N LEU A 276 12.38 14.51 40.38
CA LEU A 276 11.30 13.98 39.53
C LEU A 276 10.10 14.94 39.45
N CYS A 277 9.70 15.54 40.56
CA CYS A 277 8.62 16.53 40.56
C CYS A 277 8.99 17.80 39.78
N ARG A 278 10.27 18.20 39.80
CA ARG A 278 10.78 19.30 38.97
C ARG A 278 10.69 18.93 37.49
N GLU A 279 11.23 17.78 37.09
CA GLU A 279 11.15 17.28 35.70
C GLU A 279 9.69 17.19 35.21
N ALA A 280 8.75 16.79 36.08
CA ALA A 280 7.33 16.78 35.74
C ALA A 280 6.79 18.17 35.37
N LEU A 281 7.16 19.19 36.15
CA LEU A 281 6.72 20.57 35.95
C LEU A 281 7.42 21.21 34.74
N GLU A 282 8.72 20.96 34.55
CA GLU A 282 9.48 21.40 33.37
C GLU A 282 8.86 20.81 32.07
N ALA A 283 8.50 19.53 32.08
CA ALA A 283 7.81 18.89 30.97
C ALA A 283 6.42 19.49 30.69
N ALA A 284 5.66 19.86 31.72
CA ALA A 284 4.38 20.54 31.57
C ALA A 284 4.55 21.95 30.99
N CYS A 285 5.56 22.70 31.44
CA CYS A 285 5.89 24.01 30.90
C CYS A 285 6.27 23.95 29.41
N ALA A 286 7.12 22.99 29.03
CA ALA A 286 7.51 22.80 27.63
C ALA A 286 6.30 22.48 26.74
N GLU A 287 5.41 21.59 27.20
CA GLU A 287 4.19 21.26 26.48
C GLU A 287 3.29 22.50 26.31
N ARG A 288 3.06 23.25 27.38
CA ARG A 288 2.21 24.45 27.36
C ARG A 288 2.77 25.55 26.46
N ALA A 289 4.08 25.76 26.47
CA ALA A 289 4.78 26.69 25.60
C ALA A 289 4.62 26.30 24.12
N ARG A 290 4.72 25.01 23.78
CA ARG A 290 4.46 24.50 22.43
C ARG A 290 3.01 24.72 22.01
N GLU A 291 2.03 24.43 22.88
CA GLU A 291 0.62 24.67 22.58
C GLU A 291 0.33 26.15 22.32
N ARG A 292 0.93 27.04 23.13
CA ARG A 292 0.80 28.50 22.95
C ARG A 292 1.45 28.97 21.65
N GLY A 293 2.67 28.52 21.36
CA GLY A 293 3.38 28.85 20.12
C GLY A 293 2.63 28.39 18.88
N ALA A 294 2.04 27.19 18.93
CA ALA A 294 1.18 26.68 17.85
C ALA A 294 -0.07 27.56 17.66
N ALA A 295 -0.72 27.99 18.74
CA ALA A 295 -1.88 28.90 18.68
C ALA A 295 -1.50 30.30 18.15
N ALA A 296 -0.29 30.77 18.42
CA ALA A 296 0.26 32.02 17.91
C ALA A 296 0.86 31.90 16.49
N GLY A 297 0.89 30.71 15.89
CA GLY A 297 1.49 30.46 14.58
C GLY A 297 3.02 30.58 14.54
N THR A 298 3.69 30.47 15.69
CA THR A 298 5.16 30.51 15.77
C THR A 298 5.76 29.24 15.17
N ASP A 299 6.91 29.36 14.50
CA ASP A 299 7.66 28.20 13.99
C ASP A 299 8.01 27.26 15.17
N PRO A 300 7.60 25.98 15.13
CA PRO A 300 7.92 25.00 16.17
C PRO A 300 9.41 24.95 16.54
N ARG A 301 10.31 25.14 15.58
CA ARG A 301 11.77 25.13 15.82
C ARG A 301 12.20 26.25 16.76
N LEU A 302 11.63 27.44 16.58
CA LEU A 302 11.91 28.61 17.41
C LEU A 302 11.36 28.40 18.82
N VAL A 303 10.18 27.77 18.95
CA VAL A 303 9.61 27.43 20.26
C VAL A 303 10.51 26.45 21.01
N ASP A 304 11.00 25.39 20.33
CA ASP A 304 11.92 24.42 20.93
C ASP A 304 13.30 25.02 21.26
N GLU A 305 13.76 26.02 20.52
CA GLU A 305 14.96 26.78 20.85
C GLU A 305 14.76 27.61 22.13
N ARG A 306 13.66 28.36 22.22
CA ARG A 306 13.31 29.15 23.42
C ARG A 306 13.13 28.26 24.66
N ILE A 307 12.54 27.08 24.52
CA ILE A 307 12.43 26.10 25.61
C ILE A 307 13.82 25.63 26.07
N ARG A 308 14.76 25.41 25.15
CA ARG A 308 16.14 25.01 25.48
C ARG A 308 16.93 26.13 26.16
N GLU A 309 16.72 27.38 25.75
CA GLU A 309 17.37 28.56 26.35
C GLU A 309 16.85 28.85 27.76
N ALA A 310 15.59 28.51 28.05
CA ALA A 310 14.99 28.60 29.37
C ALA A 310 15.54 27.51 30.32
N THR A 311 16.74 27.74 30.86
CA THR A 311 17.46 26.79 31.73
C THR A 311 16.97 26.74 33.18
N THR A 312 16.20 27.73 33.61
CA THR A 312 15.66 27.80 34.98
C THR A 312 14.18 27.44 35.00
N LEU A 313 13.74 26.75 36.06
CA LEU A 313 12.32 26.39 36.24
C LEU A 313 11.40 27.62 36.18
N ARG A 314 11.83 28.75 36.74
CA ARG A 314 11.09 30.02 36.66
C ARG A 314 11.04 30.58 35.24
N GLY A 315 12.13 30.53 34.49
CA GLY A 315 12.15 30.93 33.07
C GLY A 315 11.24 30.06 32.21
N GLN A 316 11.20 28.75 32.46
CA GLN A 316 10.27 27.84 31.77
C GLN A 316 8.81 28.11 32.12
N LEU A 317 8.50 28.42 33.38
CA LEU A 317 7.17 28.86 33.80
C LEU A 317 6.79 30.20 33.15
N GLY A 318 7.72 31.14 33.02
CA GLY A 318 7.49 32.41 32.31
C GLY A 318 7.20 32.21 30.84
N LEU A 319 7.97 31.35 30.16
CA LEU A 319 7.71 30.99 28.78
C LEU A 319 6.34 30.30 28.61
N ALA A 320 5.98 29.39 29.52
CA ALA A 320 4.71 28.67 29.46
C ALA A 320 3.48 29.56 29.71
N LEU A 321 3.55 30.45 30.72
CA LEU A 321 2.39 31.24 31.18
C LEU A 321 2.27 32.60 30.48
N LEU A 322 3.41 33.25 30.21
CA LEU A 322 3.47 34.64 29.76
C LEU A 322 4.10 34.81 28.38
N ASP A 323 4.72 33.75 27.84
CA ASP A 323 5.57 33.81 26.64
C ASP A 323 6.79 34.75 26.79
N ASP A 324 7.21 35.02 28.04
CA ASP A 324 8.40 35.80 28.36
C ASP A 324 9.15 35.18 29.55
N PRO A 325 10.38 34.67 29.36
CA PRO A 325 11.18 34.09 30.44
C PRO A 325 11.91 35.15 31.31
N SER A 326 11.86 36.44 30.95
CA SER A 326 12.74 37.49 31.53
C SER A 326 12.06 38.39 32.57
N ASP A 327 10.73 38.49 32.59
CA ASP A 327 10.02 39.32 33.55
C ASP A 327 9.76 38.58 34.88
N HIS A 328 10.75 38.62 35.77
CA HIS A 328 10.70 37.91 37.05
C HIS A 328 9.52 38.34 37.95
N GLN A 329 9.08 39.59 37.88
CA GLN A 329 7.98 40.08 38.71
C GLN A 329 6.64 39.57 38.18
N ALA A 330 6.43 39.63 36.86
CA ALA A 330 5.24 39.08 36.23
C ALA A 330 5.18 37.55 36.40
N ILE A 331 6.31 36.84 36.28
CA ILE A 331 6.39 35.39 36.48
C ILE A 331 5.93 35.00 37.88
N ASN A 332 6.40 35.66 38.93
CA ASN A 332 5.97 35.35 40.30
C ASN A 332 4.48 35.65 40.52
N GLY A 333 3.96 36.70 39.89
CA GLY A 333 2.53 37.02 39.86
C GLY A 333 1.71 35.91 39.20
N ALA A 334 2.12 35.46 38.01
CA ALA A 334 1.48 34.39 37.27
C ALA A 334 1.51 33.05 38.04
N ILE A 335 2.64 32.71 38.66
CA ILE A 335 2.75 31.51 39.50
C ILE A 335 1.76 31.60 40.69
N THR A 336 1.62 32.76 41.33
CA THR A 336 0.68 32.93 42.45
C THR A 336 -0.77 32.68 42.02
N GLN A 337 -1.12 33.02 40.77
CA GLN A 337 -2.46 32.79 40.23
C GLN A 337 -2.78 31.31 39.99
N LEU A 338 -1.76 30.44 39.88
CA LEU A 338 -1.95 29.00 39.74
C LEU A 338 -2.42 28.32 41.04
N GLY A 339 -2.22 28.96 42.20
CA GLY A 339 -2.67 28.42 43.48
C GLY A 339 -2.03 29.10 44.70
N ALA A 340 -2.69 28.99 45.85
CA ALA A 340 -2.32 29.71 47.08
C ALA A 340 -0.90 29.39 47.61
N ASP A 341 -0.33 28.22 47.30
CA ASP A 341 1.02 27.79 47.71
C ASP A 341 1.93 27.46 46.51
N ALA A 342 1.61 28.01 45.33
CA ALA A 342 2.33 27.70 44.09
C ALA A 342 3.81 28.14 44.14
N ASN A 343 4.07 29.34 44.63
CA ASN A 343 5.43 29.86 44.80
C ASN A 343 6.23 29.07 45.84
N GLY A 344 5.59 28.61 46.92
CA GLY A 344 6.21 27.77 47.94
C GLY A 344 6.60 26.40 47.39
N ALA A 345 5.74 25.79 46.58
CA ALA A 345 6.02 24.54 45.89
C ALA A 345 7.17 24.68 44.86
N VAL A 346 7.19 25.75 44.05
CA VAL A 346 8.31 26.02 43.11
C VAL A 346 9.63 26.25 43.86
N ALA A 347 9.60 26.92 45.00
CA ALA A 347 10.79 27.07 45.85
C ALA A 347 11.26 25.70 46.38
N ALA A 348 10.35 24.88 46.90
CA ALA A 348 10.66 23.55 47.40
C ALA A 348 11.25 22.61 46.33
N LEU A 349 10.82 22.71 45.07
CA LEU A 349 11.38 21.96 43.95
C LEU A 349 12.82 22.38 43.62
N ASN A 350 13.10 23.68 43.65
CA ASN A 350 14.46 24.20 43.47
C ASN A 350 15.37 23.75 44.63
N ASP A 351 14.93 23.90 45.87
CA ASP A 351 15.70 23.51 47.05
C ASP A 351 15.95 21.98 47.12
N GLY A 352 14.95 21.19 46.74
CA GLY A 352 15.04 19.74 46.71
C GLY A 352 16.01 19.21 45.66
N SER A 353 16.13 19.86 44.51
CA SER A 353 17.14 19.53 43.50
C SER A 353 18.59 19.72 44.00
N HIS A 354 18.78 20.54 45.04
CA HIS A 354 20.06 20.74 45.73
C HIS A 354 20.22 19.89 47.00
N GLY A 355 19.30 18.97 47.29
CA GLY A 355 19.34 18.08 48.46
C GLY A 355 19.01 18.74 49.79
N LYS A 356 18.30 19.89 49.77
CA LYS A 356 17.96 20.66 50.98
C LYS A 356 16.51 20.51 51.43
N TYR A 357 15.72 19.63 50.79
CA TYR A 357 14.31 19.47 51.10
C TYR A 357 14.09 18.59 52.34
N GLN A 358 13.47 19.14 53.38
CA GLN A 358 13.18 18.44 54.65
C GLN A 358 11.70 18.07 54.83
N GLY A 359 10.86 18.32 53.83
CA GLY A 359 9.42 18.07 53.91
C GLY A 359 9.02 16.63 53.56
N SER A 360 7.71 16.39 53.46
CA SER A 360 7.15 15.10 53.04
C SER A 360 7.20 14.94 51.51
N PRO A 361 7.92 13.94 50.98
CA PRO A 361 8.03 13.71 49.54
C PRO A 361 6.66 13.52 48.85
N MET A 362 5.72 12.83 49.50
CA MET A 362 4.38 12.61 48.95
C MET A 362 3.58 13.92 48.84
N LYS A 363 3.61 14.76 49.88
CA LYS A 363 2.92 16.06 49.86
C LYS A 363 3.49 16.99 48.78
N LEU A 364 4.81 16.95 48.56
CA LEU A 364 5.43 17.70 47.47
C LEU A 364 4.91 17.23 46.11
N ARG A 365 4.87 15.91 45.88
CA ARG A 365 4.35 15.32 44.64
C ARG A 365 2.89 15.69 44.39
N GLU A 366 2.03 15.66 45.41
CA GLU A 366 0.62 16.04 45.30
C GLU A 366 0.47 17.51 44.87
N ARG A 367 1.19 18.42 45.51
CA ARG A 367 1.22 19.84 45.14
C ARG A 367 1.77 20.07 43.74
N THR A 368 2.80 19.32 43.34
CA THR A 368 3.32 19.39 41.96
C THR A 368 2.28 18.91 40.96
N ALA A 369 1.49 17.88 41.27
CA ALA A 369 0.42 17.42 40.38
C ALA A 369 -0.68 18.49 40.19
N GLU A 370 -1.05 19.22 41.25
CA GLU A 370 -1.95 20.37 41.18
C GLU A 370 -1.37 21.49 40.31
N LEU A 371 -0.08 21.80 40.48
CA LEU A 371 0.60 22.81 39.66
C LEU A 371 0.68 22.42 38.19
N VAL A 372 1.03 21.17 37.89
CA VAL A 372 1.06 20.65 36.51
C VAL A 372 -0.33 20.81 35.87
N HIS A 373 -1.40 20.46 36.60
CA HIS A 373 -2.76 20.66 36.11
C HIS A 373 -3.08 22.14 35.87
N ALA A 374 -2.71 23.02 36.80
CA ALA A 374 -2.93 24.46 36.68
C ALA A 374 -2.17 25.08 35.49
N VAL A 375 -0.90 24.72 35.28
CA VAL A 375 -0.10 25.17 34.13
C VAL A 375 -0.71 24.72 32.80
N MET A 376 -1.19 23.48 32.72
CA MET A 376 -1.83 22.96 31.50
C MET A 376 -3.22 23.57 31.25
N SER A 377 -3.82 24.23 32.24
CA SER A 377 -5.16 24.83 32.15
C SER A 377 -5.17 26.36 32.02
N ALA A 378 -4.05 27.03 32.36
CA ALA A 378 -3.79 28.43 32.04
C ALA A 378 -3.61 28.61 30.52
#